data_AF-A0A0R1LJG0-F1
#
_entry.id   AF-A0A0R1LJG0-F1
#
_cell.length_a   1.000
_cell.length_b   1.000
_cell.length_c   1.000
_cell.angle_alpha   90.00
_cell.angle_beta   90.00
_cell.angle_gamma   90.00
#
_symmetry.space_group_name_H-M   'P 1'
#
loop_
_entity.id
_entity.type
_entity.pdbx_description
1 polymer ?
#
loop_
_entity_poly.entity_id
_entity_poly.type
_entity_poly.pdbx_seq_one_letter_code
_entity_poly.pdbx_strand_id
1 'polypeptide(L)'
;MDNPMNWHPLYRELATIIGITNTQRLHQVFGGSQINLPKRLLDPHKEANLIFKEYQTGQTVHQLAYTHQYSERNIRRILAHFKE
;
A
#
# COMPACT_ATOMS: atom_id res chain seq x y z
N MET A 1 7.23 -5.58 28.43
CA MET A 1 7.43 -4.37 27.58
C MET A 1 6.23 -3.45 27.81
N ASP A 2 5.97 -3.06 29.05
CA ASP A 2 4.57 -2.88 29.46
C ASP A 2 4.12 -1.42 29.55
N ASN A 3 5.05 -0.48 29.31
CA ASN A 3 4.73 0.93 29.12
C ASN A 3 5.32 1.47 27.81
N PRO A 4 4.47 1.78 26.80
CA PRO A 4 4.89 2.39 25.54
C PRO A 4 5.65 3.72 25.69
N MET A 5 5.48 4.47 26.78
CA MET A 5 6.21 5.73 27.00
C MET A 5 7.72 5.54 27.08
N ASN A 6 8.17 4.36 27.49
CA ASN A 6 9.60 4.03 27.58
C ASN A 6 10.18 3.54 26.24
N TRP A 7 9.37 3.38 25.20
CA TRP A 7 9.86 2.92 23.89
C TRP A 7 10.55 4.04 23.14
N HIS A 8 11.40 3.68 22.18
CA HIS A 8 11.99 4.66 21.25
C HIS A 8 10.87 5.49 20.57
N PRO A 9 11.07 6.81 20.35
CA PRO A 9 10.03 7.69 19.79
C PRO A 9 9.35 7.13 18.53
N LEU A 10 10.12 6.58 17.59
CA LEU A 10 9.60 5.92 16.39
C LEU A 10 8.56 4.83 16.70
N TYR A 11 8.84 3.95 17.69
CA TYR A 11 7.89 2.90 18.05
C TYR A 11 6.67 3.45 18.80
N ARG A 12 6.80 4.59 19.49
CA ARG A 12 5.63 5.26 20.07
C ARG A 12 4.70 5.80 18.98
N GLU A 13 5.25 6.45 17.97
CA GLU A 13 4.49 6.92 16.80
C GLU A 13 3.86 5.75 16.03
N LEU A 14 4.60 4.66 15.81
CA LEU A 14 4.01 3.47 15.19
C LEU A 14 2.88 2.90 16.06
N ALA A 15 3.03 2.88 17.39
CA ALA A 15 1.97 2.40 18.28
C ALA A 15 0.69 3.25 18.23
N THR A 16 0.76 4.55 17.90
CA THR A 16 -0.46 5.36 17.71
C THR A 16 -1.16 5.06 16.38
N ILE A 17 -0.41 4.61 15.36
CA ILE A 17 -0.94 4.31 14.02
C ILE A 17 -1.47 2.87 13.94
N ILE A 18 -0.68 1.89 14.39
CA ILE A 18 -0.98 0.46 14.22
C ILE A 18 -1.25 -0.28 15.53
N GLY A 19 -1.14 0.38 16.69
CA GLY A 19 -1.39 -0.20 18.00
C GLY A 19 -0.17 -0.91 18.61
N ILE A 20 -0.17 -1.01 19.95
CA ILE A 20 0.93 -1.56 20.77
C ILE A 20 1.36 -2.95 20.30
N THR A 21 0.40 -3.88 20.14
CA THR A 21 0.67 -5.28 19.78
C THR A 21 1.36 -5.41 18.42
N ASN A 22 0.88 -4.66 17.42
CA ASN A 22 1.46 -4.71 16.07
C ASN A 22 2.85 -4.08 16.04
N THR A 23 3.07 -2.99 16.78
CA THR A 23 4.39 -2.37 16.91
C THR A 23 5.40 -3.32 17.56
N GLN A 24 5.02 -4.05 18.61
CA GLN A 24 5.90 -5.06 19.23
C GLN A 24 6.25 -6.17 18.25
N ARG A 25 5.28 -6.65 17.46
CA ARG A 25 5.53 -7.66 16.42
C ARG A 25 6.48 -7.13 15.34
N LEU A 26 6.30 -5.89 14.91
CA LEU A 26 7.19 -5.23 13.94
C LEU A 26 8.61 -5.12 14.50
N HIS A 27 8.77 -4.70 15.74
CA HIS A 27 10.07 -4.64 16.42
C HIS A 27 10.72 -6.02 16.54
N GLN A 28 9.96 -7.07 16.89
CA GLN A 28 10.49 -8.43 16.99
C GLN A 28 11.03 -8.96 15.65
N VAL A 29 10.38 -8.62 14.53
CA VAL A 29 10.77 -9.12 13.20
C VAL A 29 11.89 -8.28 12.58
N PHE A 30 11.88 -6.96 12.77
CA PHE A 30 12.77 -6.05 12.04
C PHE A 30 13.73 -5.24 12.91
N GLY A 31 13.71 -5.42 14.24
CA GLY A 31 14.59 -4.71 15.16
C GLY A 31 16.06 -4.88 14.78
N GLY A 32 16.79 -3.77 14.70
CA GLY A 32 18.20 -3.76 14.25
C GLY A 32 18.39 -3.72 12.73
N SER A 33 17.31 -3.77 11.94
CA SER A 33 17.36 -3.63 10.48
C SER A 33 16.93 -2.24 10.03
N GLN A 34 17.47 -1.77 8.91
CA GLN A 34 16.97 -0.56 8.23
C GLN A 34 15.95 -0.96 7.17
N ILE A 35 14.67 -0.62 7.39
CA ILE A 35 13.59 -0.86 6.43
C ILE A 35 13.39 0.40 5.59
N ASN A 36 13.36 0.24 4.27
CA ASN A 36 12.94 1.31 3.36
C ASN A 36 11.50 1.05 2.93
N LEU A 37 10.58 1.93 3.31
CA LEU A 37 9.16 1.81 2.95
C LEU A 37 8.91 2.48 1.60
N PRO A 38 8.45 1.73 0.57
CA PRO A 38 8.11 2.32 -0.70
C PRO A 38 6.94 3.30 -0.56
N LYS A 39 6.95 4.38 -1.36
CA LYS A 39 5.83 5.33 -1.42
C LYS A 39 4.53 4.70 -1.94
N ARG A 40 4.64 3.69 -2.82
CA ARG A 40 3.50 2.95 -3.36
C ARG A 40 3.27 1.69 -2.54
N LEU A 41 2.03 1.46 -2.15
CA LEU A 41 1.64 0.24 -1.43
C LEU A 41 1.60 -0.97 -2.37
N LEU A 42 1.06 -0.78 -3.59
CA LEU A 42 0.92 -1.84 -4.57
C LEU A 42 2.13 -1.89 -5.51
N ASP A 43 2.52 -3.11 -5.87
CA ASP A 43 3.47 -3.33 -6.96
C ASP A 43 2.84 -2.82 -8.28
N PRO A 44 3.52 -1.96 -9.05
CA PRO A 44 2.94 -1.34 -10.24
C PRO A 44 2.45 -2.35 -11.30
N HIS A 45 3.14 -3.48 -11.46
CA HIS A 45 2.74 -4.50 -12.42
C HIS A 45 1.54 -5.30 -11.93
N LYS A 46 1.49 -5.64 -10.64
CA LYS A 46 0.33 -6.33 -10.04
C LYS A 46 -0.91 -5.42 -10.00
N GLU A 47 -0.72 -4.14 -9.71
CA GLU A 47 -1.78 -3.12 -9.75
C GLU A 47 -2.34 -2.96 -11.16
N ALA A 48 -1.48 -2.83 -12.16
CA ALA A 48 -1.89 -2.76 -13.57
C ALA A 48 -2.69 -3.99 -14.01
N ASN A 49 -2.26 -5.19 -13.63
CA ASN A 49 -2.99 -6.44 -13.88
C ASN A 49 -4.34 -6.49 -13.18
N LEU A 50 -4.43 -6.00 -11.94
CA LEU A 50 -5.68 -5.93 -11.18
C LEU A 50 -6.68 -5.00 -11.88
N ILE A 51 -6.25 -3.79 -12.25
CA ILE A 51 -7.05 -2.81 -12.99
C ILE A 51 -7.55 -3.42 -14.32
N PHE A 52 -6.70 -4.15 -15.03
CA PHE A 52 -7.09 -4.80 -16.28
C PHE A 52 -8.15 -5.89 -16.06
N LYS A 53 -8.01 -6.73 -15.03
CA LYS A 53 -9.01 -7.75 -14.69
C LYS A 53 -10.36 -7.13 -14.32
N GLU A 54 -10.36 -6.07 -13.52
CA GLU A 54 -11.60 -5.36 -13.16
C GLU A 54 -12.24 -4.65 -14.36
N TYR A 55 -11.44 -4.14 -15.30
CA TYR A 55 -11.96 -3.64 -16.56
C TYR A 55 -12.64 -4.75 -17.38
N GLN A 56 -12.06 -5.96 -17.42
CA GLN A 56 -12.65 -7.11 -18.11
C GLN A 56 -13.97 -7.59 -17.51
N THR A 57 -14.23 -7.35 -16.22
CA THR A 57 -15.53 -7.67 -15.59
C THR A 57 -16.62 -6.63 -15.90
N GLY A 58 -16.29 -5.59 -16.68
CA GLY A 58 -17.23 -4.57 -17.14
C GLY A 58 -17.15 -3.25 -16.36
N GLN A 59 -16.17 -3.06 -15.46
CA GLN A 59 -15.99 -1.77 -14.81
C GLN A 59 -15.57 -0.70 -15.81
N THR A 60 -16.16 0.49 -15.66
CA THR A 60 -15.84 1.64 -16.51
C THR A 60 -14.50 2.27 -16.09
N VAL A 61 -13.86 2.98 -17.03
CA VAL A 61 -12.64 3.75 -16.75
C VAL A 61 -12.83 4.74 -15.59
N HIS A 62 -14.03 5.32 -15.46
CA HIS A 62 -14.36 6.24 -14.38
C HIS A 62 -14.37 5.55 -13.01
N GLN A 63 -15.01 4.37 -12.92
CA GLN A 63 -15.04 3.57 -11.68
C GLN A 63 -13.64 3.13 -11.26
N LEU A 64 -12.83 2.67 -12.21
CA LEU A 64 -11.43 2.28 -11.96
C LEU A 64 -10.58 3.46 -11.48
N ALA A 65 -10.76 4.63 -12.09
CA ALA A 65 -10.07 5.86 -11.70
C ALA A 65 -10.37 6.23 -10.24
N TYR A 66 -11.64 6.14 -9.84
CA TYR A 66 -12.05 6.41 -8.46
C TYR A 66 -11.50 5.37 -7.47
N THR A 67 -11.68 4.07 -7.75
CA THR A 67 -11.26 2.99 -6.85
C THR A 67 -9.74 2.94 -6.66
N HIS A 68 -8.98 3.11 -7.74
CA HIS A 68 -7.51 3.05 -7.71
C HIS A 68 -6.85 4.43 -7.53
N GLN A 69 -7.63 5.48 -7.27
CA GLN A 69 -7.15 6.85 -7.05
C GLN A 69 -6.23 7.36 -8.18
N TYR A 70 -6.57 7.01 -9.42
CA TYR A 70 -5.88 7.46 -10.62
C TYR A 70 -6.73 8.43 -11.41
N SER A 71 -6.08 9.25 -12.26
CA SER A 71 -6.81 9.96 -13.30
C SER A 71 -7.28 8.98 -14.37
N GLU A 72 -8.40 9.27 -15.04
CA GLU A 72 -8.86 8.47 -16.18
C GLU A 72 -7.79 8.34 -17.28
N ARG A 73 -6.97 9.38 -17.47
CA ARG A 73 -5.81 9.35 -18.39
C ARG A 73 -4.83 8.25 -18.02
N ASN A 74 -4.51 8.11 -16.73
CA ASN A 74 -3.59 7.06 -16.26
C ASN A 74 -4.21 5.68 -16.42
N ILE A 75 -5.50 5.50 -16.09
CA ILE A 75 -6.20 4.23 -16.31
C ILE A 75 -6.17 3.83 -17.80
N ARG A 76 -6.51 4.75 -18.71
CA ARG A 76 -6.44 4.48 -20.16
C ARG A 76 -5.03 4.09 -20.60
N ARG A 77 -4.00 4.76 -20.09
CA ARG A 77 -2.60 4.42 -20.38
C ARG A 77 -2.25 3.02 -19.88
N ILE A 78 -2.67 2.65 -18.66
CA ILE A 78 -2.44 1.31 -18.10
C ILE A 78 -3.12 0.26 -18.98
N LEU A 79 -4.40 0.44 -19.30
CA LEU A 79 -5.16 -0.50 -20.12
C LEU A 79 -4.60 -0.65 -21.55
N ALA A 80 -3.98 0.40 -22.09
CA ALA A 80 -3.34 0.34 -23.41
C ALA A 80 -2.14 -0.64 -23.45
N HIS A 81 -1.39 -0.77 -22.36
CA HIS A 81 -0.23 -1.69 -22.28
C HIS A 81 -0.63 -3.18 -22.30
N PHE A 82 -1.92 -3.51 -22.11
CA PHE A 82 -2.44 -4.88 -22.15
C PHE A 82 -3.11 -5.24 -23.48
N LYS A 83 -3.17 -4.30 -24.43
CA LYS A 83 -3.74 -4.54 -25.77
C LYS A 83 -2.68 -4.88 -26.82
N GLU A 84 -1.40 -4.78 -26.47
CA GLU A 84 -0.25 -5.26 -27.25
C GLU A 84 0.05 -6.71 -26.87
#